data_AF-A0AAV4KQC9-F1
#
_entry.id   AF-A0AAV4KQC9-F1
#
_cell.length_a   1.000
_cell.length_b   1.000
_cell.length_c   1.000
_cell.angle_alpha   90.00
_cell.angle_beta   90.00
_cell.angle_gamma   90.00
#
_symmetry.space_group_name_H-M   'P 1'
#
loop_
_entity.id
_entity.type
_entity.pdbx_description
1 polymer ?
#
loop_
_entity_poly.entity_id
_entity_poly.type
_entity_poly.pdbx_seq_one_letter_code
_entity_poly.pdbx_strand_id
1 'polypeptide(L)' 'MTAQDPYPKLTAAEHAQVGWYVARMAKRCVAGEDVDRSDLERKVERILDGARKRAEKSQ' A
#
# COMPACT_ATOMS: atom_id res chain seq x y z
N MET A 1 24.59 11.81 -2.86
CA MET A 1 23.12 11.82 -2.84
C MET A 1 22.65 10.38 -2.85
N THR A 2 22.33 9.81 -1.69
CA THR A 2 21.80 8.44 -1.62
C THR A 2 20.44 8.44 -2.30
N ALA A 3 20.25 7.59 -3.32
CA ALA A 3 18.98 7.42 -4.00
C ALA A 3 17.89 7.18 -2.94
N GLN A 4 16.89 8.06 -2.88
CA GLN A 4 15.66 7.78 -2.15
C GLN A 4 15.10 6.50 -2.79
N ASP A 5 15.11 5.38 -2.07
CA ASP A 5 14.51 4.15 -2.58
C ASP A 5 13.08 4.47 -3.04
N PRO A 6 12.71 4.25 -4.32
CA PRO A 6 11.37 4.58 -4.81
C PRO A 6 10.29 3.78 -4.06
N TYR A 7 10.68 2.72 -3.36
CA TYR A 7 9.84 1.91 -2.50
C TYR A 7 10.30 2.04 -1.04
N PRO A 8 9.61 2.85 -0.20
CA PRO A 8 9.96 2.96 1.21
C PRO A 8 9.83 1.60 1.90
N LYS A 9 10.75 1.30 2.83
CA LYS A 9 10.65 0.07 3.63
C LYS A 9 9.40 0.11 4.49
N LEU A 10 8.52 -0.87 4.27
CA LEU A 10 7.34 -1.08 5.10
C LEU A 10 7.72 -1.74 6.42
N THR A 11 6.99 -1.40 7.48
CA THR A 11 7.02 -2.18 8.72
C THR A 11 6.26 -3.50 8.52
N ALA A 12 6.46 -4.48 9.41
CA ALA A 12 5.72 -5.74 9.38
C ALA A 12 4.19 -5.52 9.42
N ALA A 13 3.73 -4.55 10.21
CA ALA A 13 2.32 -4.21 10.32
C ALA A 13 1.75 -3.62 9.01
N GLU A 14 2.49 -2.74 8.34
CA GLU A 14 2.09 -2.18 7.05
C GLU A 14 2.09 -3.23 5.96
N HIS A 15 3.08 -4.11 5.95
CA HIS A 15 3.15 -5.22 5.01
C HIS A 15 1.92 -6.13 5.14
N ALA A 16 1.52 -6.44 6.37
CA ALA A 16 0.30 -7.20 6.64
C ALA A 16 -0.96 -6.47 6.17
N GLN A 17 -1.06 -5.16 6.40
CA GLN A 17 -2.21 -4.36 5.96
C GLN A 17 -2.31 -4.27 4.43
N VAL A 18 -1.18 -4.05 3.74
CA VAL A 18 -1.14 -4.06 2.27
C VAL A 18 -1.55 -5.43 1.74
N GLY A 19 -0.98 -6.51 2.28
CA GLY A 19 -1.35 -7.87 1.91
C GLY A 19 -2.86 -8.14 2.08
N TRP A 20 -3.45 -7.66 3.18
CA TRP A 20 -4.89 -7.78 3.41
C TRP A 20 -5.74 -7.02 2.38
N TYR A 21 -5.38 -5.78 2.03
CA TYR A 21 -6.11 -5.02 1.02
C TYR A 21 -5.96 -5.60 -0.38
N VAL A 22 -4.77 -6.08 -0.73
CA VAL A 22 -4.53 -6.79 -2.00
C VAL A 22 -5.36 -8.06 -2.08
N ALA A 23 -5.41 -8.87 -1.03
CA ALA A 23 -6.26 -10.06 -1.00
C ALA A 23 -7.75 -9.72 -1.19
N ARG A 24 -8.22 -8.59 -0.63
CA ARG A 24 -9.58 -8.11 -0.84
C ARG A 24 -9.82 -7.61 -2.27
N MET A 25 -8.85 -6.96 -2.90
CA MET A 25 -8.94 -6.57 -4.30
C MET A 25 -9.02 -7.82 -5.20
N ALA A 26 -8.18 -8.82 -4.94
CA ALA A 26 -8.22 -10.10 -5.65
C ALA A 26 -9.58 -10.81 -5.50
N LYS A 27 -10.14 -10.82 -4.27
CA LYS A 27 -11.49 -11.34 -4.04
C LYS A 27 -12.55 -10.57 -4.84
N ARG A 28 -12.42 -9.25 -4.99
CA ARG A 28 -13.35 -8.44 -5.80
C ARG A 28 -13.20 -8.68 -7.29
N CYS A 29 -11.99 -8.93 -7.79
CA CYS A 29 -11.80 -9.34 -9.19
C CYS A 29 -12.56 -10.63 -9.53
N VAL A 30 -12.69 -11.57 -8.58
CA VAL A 30 -13.52 -12.78 -8.76
C VAL A 30 -15.03 -12.45 -8.86
N ALA A 31 -15.48 -11.37 -8.22
CA ALA A 31 -16.87 -10.94 -8.27
C ALA A 31 -17.25 -10.17 -9.55
N GLY A 32 -16.26 -9.71 -10.35
CA GLY A 32 -16.45 -9.01 -11.62
C GLY A 32 -15.51 -7.81 -11.76
N GLU A 33 -15.13 -7.47 -13.00
CA GLU A 33 -14.24 -6.34 -13.30
C GLU A 33 -14.88 -4.98 -12.99
N ASP A 34 -16.22 -4.91 -13.01
CA ASP A 34 -17.00 -3.71 -12.70
C ASP A 34 -17.06 -3.39 -11.20
N VAL A 35 -16.51 -4.25 -10.34
CA VAL A 35 -16.57 -4.06 -8.89
C VAL A 35 -15.55 -3.00 -8.47
N ASP A 36 -16.05 -1.90 -7.88
CA ASP A 36 -15.20 -0.82 -7.40
C ASP A 36 -14.14 -1.30 -6.40
N ARG A 37 -12.90 -0.93 -6.70
CA ARG A 37 -11.69 -1.20 -5.91
C ARG A 37 -11.00 0.08 -5.44
N SER A 38 -11.50 1.25 -5.85
CA SER A 38 -10.88 2.56 -5.57
C SER A 38 -10.74 2.84 -4.08
N ASP A 39 -11.58 2.25 -3.21
CA ASP A 39 -11.41 2.38 -1.76
C ASP A 39 -10.22 1.58 -1.22
N LEU A 40 -9.90 0.43 -1.80
CA LEU A 40 -8.78 -0.41 -1.39
C LEU A 40 -7.46 0.15 -1.92
N GLU A 41 -7.45 0.64 -3.16
CA GLU A 41 -6.29 1.32 -3.77
C GLU A 41 -5.89 2.54 -2.93
N ARG A 42 -6.87 3.41 -2.59
CA ARG A 42 -6.63 4.55 -1.68
C ARG A 42 -6.11 4.16 -0.31
N LYS A 43 -6.46 2.97 0.22
CA LYS A 43 -5.93 2.49 1.51
C LYS A 43 -4.48 2.06 1.40
N VAL A 44 -4.12 1.39 0.30
CA VAL A 44 -2.72 1.01 0.02
C VAL A 44 -1.86 2.27 -0.17
N GLU A 45 -2.33 3.24 -0.97
CA GLU A 45 -1.64 4.52 -1.17
C GLU A 45 -1.36 5.23 0.15
N ARG A 46 -2.34 5.35 1.05
CA ARG A 46 -2.14 5.98 2.37
C ARG A 46 -1.04 5.31 3.20
N ILE A 47 -0.91 3.99 3.12
CA ILE A 47 0.16 3.26 3.82
C ILE A 47 1.51 3.60 3.20
N LEU A 48 1.61 3.59 1.87
CA LEU A 48 2.83 3.95 1.15
C LEU A 48 3.25 5.40 1.44
N ASP A 49 2.30 6.32 1.45
CA ASP A 49 2.52 7.72 1.82
C ASP A 49 3.04 7.85 3.25
N GLY A 50 2.46 7.10 4.20
CA GLY A 50 2.93 7.04 5.58
C GLY A 50 4.36 6.51 5.69
N ALA A 51 4.67 5.45 4.95
CA ALA A 51 6.01 4.88 4.89
C ALA A 51 7.04 5.85 4.29
N ARG A 52 6.67 6.59 3.22
CA ARG A 52 7.52 7.65 2.64
C ARG A 52 7.80 8.76 3.65
N LYS A 53 6.75 9.28 4.29
CA LYS A 53 6.87 10.33 5.32
C LYS A 53 7.72 9.91 6.51
N ARG A 54 7.67 8.64 6.92
CA ARG A 54 8.57 8.12 7.97
C ARG A 54 10.01 8.01 7.47
N ALA A 55 10.23 7.51 6.26
CA ALA A 55 11.57 7.41 5.68
C ALA A 55 12.23 8.79 5.58
N GLU A 56 11.49 9.82 5.15
CA GLU A 56 11.94 11.21 5.10
C GLU A 56 12.28 11.79 6.49
N LYS A 57 11.58 11.36 7.55
CA LYS A 57 11.82 11.81 8.94
C LYS A 57 12.94 11.04 9.65
N SER A 58 13.27 9.84 9.18
CA SER A 58 14.34 9.00 9.73
C SER A 58 15.68 9.19 9.00
N GLN A 59 15.73 10.13 8.07
CA GLN A 59 16.93 10.59 7.37
C GLN A 59 17.48 11.85 8.03
#